data_AF-A0A6P1M3R4-F1
#
_entry.id   AF-A0A6P1M3R4-F1
#
_cell.length_a   1.000
_cell.length_b   1.000
_cell.length_c   1.000
_cell.angle_alpha   90.00
_cell.angle_beta   90.00
_cell.angle_gamma   90.00
#
_symmetry.space_group_name_H-M   'P 1'
#
loop_
_entity.id
_entity.type
_entity.pdbx_description
1 polymer ?
#
loop_
_entity_poly.entity_id
_entity_poly.type
_entity_poly.pdbx_seq_one_letter_code
_entity_poly.pdbx_strand_id
1 'polypeptide(L)'
;MNCHSCPHSEAILRGDYDSTPWDALPCSTCKLRENTFYSVPYDDEHLPEAAAPALGNSEQLTDNPMLPAATLAQFVQGFLSLPPEQRDVISLRYQGLQYKEIAERQGVTVSCVEKRHRLAMRDWPVLKSLFPYKVARQKVRRPHR
;
A
#
# COMPACT_ATOMS: atom_id res chain seq x y z
N MET A 1 22.53 2.59 22.19
CA MET A 1 22.53 4.04 21.91
C MET A 1 21.27 4.31 21.13
N ASN A 2 20.40 5.17 21.67
CA ASN A 2 19.14 5.55 21.04
C ASN A 2 19.27 6.99 20.49
N CYS A 3 18.51 7.37 19.47
CA CYS A 3 18.58 8.69 18.85
C CYS A 3 18.40 9.84 19.87
N HIS A 4 17.51 9.66 20.85
CA HIS A 4 17.24 10.64 21.91
C HIS A 4 18.36 10.82 22.94
N SER A 5 19.36 9.93 22.94
CA SER A 5 20.53 10.01 23.83
C SER A 5 21.83 10.23 23.03
N CYS A 6 21.72 10.61 21.75
CA CYS A 6 22.87 10.86 20.90
C CYS A 6 23.53 12.21 21.28
N PRO A 7 24.88 12.28 21.38
CA PRO A 7 25.59 13.53 21.63
C PRO A 7 25.32 14.61 20.57
N HIS A 8 24.98 14.21 19.35
CA HIS A 8 24.71 15.13 18.23
C HIS A 8 23.24 15.55 18.12
N SER A 9 22.35 15.06 18.99
CA SER A 9 20.90 15.29 18.89
C SER A 9 20.51 16.77 18.98
N GLU A 10 21.10 17.52 19.90
CA GLU A 10 20.81 18.95 20.07
C GLU A 10 21.25 19.79 18.86
N ALA A 11 22.41 19.49 18.28
CA ALA A 11 22.93 20.19 17.10
C ALA A 11 22.08 19.91 15.85
N ILE A 12 21.56 18.67 15.71
CA ILE A 12 20.63 18.30 14.65
C ILE A 12 19.30 19.04 14.82
N LEU A 13 18.74 19.08 16.04
CA LEU A 13 17.47 19.78 16.32
C LEU A 13 17.57 21.30 16.12
N ARG A 14 18.76 21.87 16.33
CA ARG A 14 19.03 23.29 16.06
C ARG A 14 19.11 23.62 14.57
N GLY A 15 19.23 22.60 13.71
CA GLY A 15 19.38 22.79 12.26
C GLY A 15 20.81 23.10 11.82
N ASP A 16 21.81 22.80 12.66
CA ASP A 16 23.22 23.09 12.36
C ASP A 16 23.74 22.35 11.11
N TYR A 17 22.96 21.37 10.60
CA TYR A 17 23.31 20.50 9.48
C TYR A 17 22.33 20.57 8.29
N ASP A 18 21.42 21.55 8.23
CA ASP A 18 20.28 21.58 7.30
C ASP A 18 20.66 21.60 5.80
N SER A 19 21.86 22.10 5.49
CA SER A 19 22.40 22.13 4.11
C SER A 19 23.50 21.10 3.85
N THR A 20 23.77 20.21 4.80
CA THR A 20 24.80 19.17 4.62
C THR A 20 24.21 17.92 3.98
N PRO A 21 24.89 17.31 2.99
CA PRO A 21 24.44 16.06 2.39
C PRO A 21 24.49 14.93 3.42
N TRP A 22 23.56 13.97 3.29
CA TRP A 22 23.36 12.91 4.27
C TRP A 22 24.64 12.17 4.67
N ASP A 23 25.50 11.82 3.70
CA ASP A 23 26.72 11.05 3.95
C ASP A 23 27.70 11.76 4.90
N ALA A 24 27.65 13.09 4.95
CA ALA A 24 28.48 13.92 5.83
C ALA A 24 27.86 14.15 7.23
N LEU A 25 26.63 13.69 7.47
CA LEU A 25 25.97 13.81 8.77
C LEU A 25 26.52 12.79 9.77
N PRO A 26 26.59 13.12 11.06
CA PRO A 26 26.96 12.16 12.10
C PRO A 26 26.00 10.97 12.19
N CYS A 27 24.76 11.11 11.70
CA CYS A 27 23.77 10.04 11.62
C CYS A 27 24.10 8.97 10.57
N SER A 28 24.84 9.28 9.50
CA SER A 28 25.13 8.34 8.40
C SER A 28 25.99 7.15 8.84
N THR A 29 26.84 7.38 9.85
CA THR A 29 27.73 6.37 10.42
C THR A 29 27.23 5.81 11.75
N CYS A 30 26.06 6.25 12.20
CA CYS A 30 25.52 5.87 13.49
C CYS A 30 25.08 4.40 13.48
N LYS A 31 25.79 3.57 14.26
CA LYS A 31 25.41 2.16 14.48
C LYS A 31 24.36 2.07 15.59
N LEU A 32 23.18 2.58 15.30
CA LEU A 32 22.02 2.41 16.16
C LEU A 32 21.67 0.92 16.25
N ARG A 33 21.81 0.35 17.46
CA ARG A 33 21.18 -0.94 17.79
C ARG A 33 19.74 -0.63 18.18
N GLU A 34 18.89 -0.38 17.20
CA GLU A 34 17.49 -0.12 17.44
C GLU A 34 16.80 -1.39 17.95
N ASN A 35 16.21 -1.28 19.12
CA ASN A 35 15.17 -2.19 19.55
C ASN A 35 13.87 -1.68 18.91
N THR A 36 13.60 -2.09 17.67
CA THR A 36 12.43 -1.72 16.86
C THR A 36 11.10 -2.30 17.40
N PHE A 37 11.06 -2.64 18.68
CA PHE A 37 9.88 -3.25 19.30
C PHE A 37 8.70 -2.26 19.41
N TYR A 38 8.98 -0.96 19.43
CA TYR A 38 7.98 0.12 19.49
C TYR A 38 8.07 1.10 18.32
N SER A 39 8.82 0.78 17.26
CA SER A 39 8.72 1.56 16.02
C SER A 39 7.36 1.27 15.40
N VAL A 40 6.42 2.19 15.59
CA VAL A 40 5.14 2.20 14.88
C VAL A 40 5.46 2.50 13.42
N PRO A 41 4.87 1.78 12.44
CA PRO A 41 5.04 2.11 11.04
C PRO A 41 4.71 3.59 10.82
N TYR A 42 5.56 4.28 10.07
CA TYR A 42 5.30 5.65 9.63
C TYR A 42 3.98 5.66 8.86
N ASP A 43 2.99 6.34 9.44
CA ASP A 43 1.63 6.45 8.92
C ASP A 43 1.53 7.76 8.13
N ASP A 44 1.81 7.69 6.83
CA ASP A 44 1.60 8.80 5.89
C ASP A 44 0.13 9.24 5.82
N GLU A 45 -0.81 8.47 6.37
CA GLU A 45 -2.25 8.77 6.33
C GLU A 45 -2.74 9.61 7.53
N HIS A 46 -1.91 9.82 8.57
CA HIS A 46 -2.26 10.65 9.72
C HIS A 46 -1.19 11.70 10.01
N LEU A 47 -1.12 12.73 9.17
CA LEU A 47 -0.50 14.01 9.56
C LEU A 47 -1.22 14.53 10.82
N PRO A 48 -0.52 14.88 11.91
CA PRO A 48 -1.17 15.50 13.05
C PRO A 48 -1.79 16.80 12.57
N GLU A 49 -3.10 16.90 12.78
CA GLU A 49 -3.94 18.03 12.38
C GLU A 49 -3.35 19.29 13.04
N ALA A 50 -2.51 20.00 12.27
CA ALA A 50 -2.04 21.31 12.64
C ALA A 50 -3.30 22.16 12.79
N ALA A 51 -3.56 22.59 14.01
CA ALA A 51 -4.69 23.43 14.33
C ALA A 51 -4.78 24.61 13.34
N ALA A 52 -5.97 24.77 12.77
CA ALA A 52 -6.54 25.95 12.10
C ALA A 52 -6.71 25.89 10.56
N PRO A 53 -7.78 26.54 10.04
CA PRO A 53 -8.59 25.99 8.96
C PRO A 53 -8.15 26.51 7.59
N ALA A 54 -7.88 25.60 6.66
CA ALA A 54 -7.73 25.92 5.25
C ALA A 54 -8.97 25.45 4.48
N LEU A 55 -10.00 26.30 4.45
CA LEU A 55 -10.91 26.34 3.32
C LEU A 55 -10.07 26.72 2.09
N GLY A 56 -9.83 25.76 1.19
CA GLY A 56 -9.26 26.06 -0.12
C GLY A 56 -8.43 24.92 -0.71
N ASN A 57 -9.02 24.28 -1.71
CA ASN A 57 -8.39 23.54 -2.80
C ASN A 57 -8.30 22.02 -2.67
N SER A 58 -9.46 21.39 -2.80
CA SER A 58 -9.62 20.04 -3.36
C SER A 58 -9.46 20.07 -4.90
N GLU A 59 -8.40 20.67 -5.43
CA GLU A 59 -8.09 20.62 -6.86
C GLU A 59 -6.92 19.67 -7.08
N GLN A 60 -7.19 18.37 -7.03
CA GLN A 60 -6.30 17.33 -7.56
C GLN A 60 -7.08 16.02 -7.77
N LEU A 61 -8.20 16.09 -8.51
CA LEU A 61 -8.56 14.97 -9.39
C LEU A 61 -7.63 15.07 -10.59
N THR A 62 -6.55 14.29 -10.55
CA THR A 62 -5.65 14.07 -11.66
C THR A 62 -6.43 13.61 -12.90
N ASP A 63 -6.01 14.11 -14.06
CA ASP A 63 -6.50 13.80 -15.40
C ASP A 63 -7.22 12.45 -15.49
N ASN A 64 -8.54 12.49 -15.41
CA ASN A 64 -9.37 11.32 -15.65
C ASN A 64 -9.68 11.35 -17.15
N PRO A 65 -8.92 10.64 -18.02
CA PRO A 65 -9.26 10.61 -19.43
C PRO A 65 -10.71 10.13 -19.51
N MET A 66 -11.59 10.89 -20.17
CA MET A 66 -12.95 10.43 -20.45
C MET A 66 -12.83 9.13 -21.24
N LEU A 67 -12.92 8.00 -20.53
CA LEU A 67 -12.92 6.69 -21.12
C LEU A 67 -14.25 6.55 -21.88
N PRO A 68 -14.24 6.08 -23.13
CA PRO A 68 -15.46 5.82 -23.87
C PRO A 68 -16.38 4.88 -23.07
N ALA A 69 -17.69 5.11 -23.13
CA ALA A 69 -18.68 4.24 -22.49
C ALA A 69 -18.55 2.77 -22.93
N ALA A 70 -18.03 2.54 -24.14
CA ALA A 70 -17.70 1.20 -24.65
C ALA A 70 -16.68 0.45 -23.77
N THR A 71 -15.71 1.16 -23.19
CA THR A 71 -14.70 0.56 -22.31
C THR A 71 -15.33 0.09 -21.00
N LEU A 72 -16.26 0.88 -20.44
CA LEU A 72 -17.04 0.47 -19.27
C LEU A 72 -17.95 -0.72 -19.59
N ALA A 73 -18.59 -0.72 -20.76
CA ALA A 73 -19.43 -1.85 -21.18
C ALA A 73 -18.63 -3.15 -21.29
N GLN A 74 -17.44 -3.10 -21.90
CA GLN A 74 -16.52 -4.24 -21.98
C GLN A 74 -16.07 -4.72 -20.59
N PHE A 75 -15.77 -3.79 -19.68
CA PHE A 75 -15.44 -4.12 -18.31
C PHE A 75 -16.59 -4.82 -17.59
N VAL A 76 -17.80 -4.24 -17.64
CA VAL A 76 -18.98 -4.82 -16.99
C VAL A 76 -19.29 -6.19 -17.57
N GLN A 77 -19.20 -6.35 -18.89
CA GLN A 77 -19.40 -7.64 -19.54
C GLN A 77 -18.39 -8.70 -19.09
N GLY A 78 -17.10 -8.35 -19.04
CA GLY A 78 -16.04 -9.24 -18.53
C GLY A 78 -16.26 -9.59 -17.05
N PHE A 79 -16.64 -8.62 -16.23
CA PHE A 79 -16.91 -8.82 -14.80
C PHE A 79 -18.13 -9.72 -14.55
N LEU A 80 -19.18 -9.55 -15.34
CA LEU A 80 -20.39 -10.38 -15.25
C LEU A 80 -20.20 -11.79 -15.83
N SER A 81 -19.19 -12.00 -16.68
CA SER A 81 -18.85 -13.34 -17.17
C SER A 81 -18.23 -14.25 -16.09
N LEU A 82 -17.67 -13.65 -15.02
CA LEU A 82 -17.12 -14.40 -13.91
C LEU A 82 -18.23 -15.06 -13.07
N PRO A 83 -17.97 -16.26 -12.52
CA PRO A 83 -18.85 -16.89 -11.55
C PRO A 83 -19.14 -15.92 -10.38
N PRO A 84 -20.38 -15.91 -9.85
CA PRO A 84 -20.79 -14.96 -8.81
C PRO A 84 -19.89 -15.05 -7.57
N GLU A 85 -19.51 -16.26 -7.17
CA GLU A 85 -18.60 -16.48 -6.03
C GLU A 85 -17.22 -15.84 -6.23
N GLN A 86 -16.71 -15.82 -7.46
CA GLN A 86 -15.41 -15.21 -7.78
C GLN A 86 -15.53 -13.70 -7.85
N ARG A 87 -16.63 -13.22 -8.42
CA ARG A 87 -16.97 -11.80 -8.52
C ARG A 87 -17.03 -11.15 -7.14
N ASP A 88 -17.71 -11.78 -6.20
CA ASP A 88 -17.84 -11.28 -4.84
C ASP A 88 -16.48 -11.20 -4.13
N VAL A 89 -15.62 -12.20 -4.32
CA VAL A 89 -14.26 -12.18 -3.78
C VAL A 89 -13.46 -11.00 -4.34
N ILE A 90 -13.55 -10.73 -5.65
CA ILE A 90 -12.87 -9.60 -6.29
C ILE A 90 -13.41 -8.27 -5.76
N SER A 91 -14.74 -8.10 -5.70
CA SER A 91 -15.37 -6.87 -5.19
C SER A 91 -14.97 -6.58 -3.75
N LEU A 92 -15.06 -7.57 -2.87
CA LEU A 92 -14.68 -7.40 -1.46
C LEU A 92 -13.18 -7.16 -1.31
N ARG A 93 -12.35 -7.78 -2.15
CA ARG A 93 -10.91 -7.54 -2.13
C ARG A 93 -10.56 -6.14 -2.62
N TYR A 94 -11.28 -5.62 -3.62
CA TYR A 94 -11.10 -4.26 -4.13
C TYR A 94 -11.50 -3.21 -3.10
N GLN A 95 -12.51 -3.50 -2.27
CA GLN A 95 -12.89 -2.70 -1.10
C GLN A 95 -11.86 -2.76 0.05
N GLY A 96 -10.79 -3.54 -0.07
CA GLY A 96 -9.71 -3.63 0.92
C GLY A 96 -9.86 -4.74 1.96
N LEU A 97 -10.93 -5.55 1.93
CA LEU A 97 -11.14 -6.61 2.92
C LEU A 97 -10.06 -7.68 2.86
N GLN A 98 -9.72 -8.24 4.03
CA GLN A 98 -8.77 -9.35 4.13
C GLN A 98 -9.43 -10.69 3.78
N TYR A 99 -8.63 -11.67 3.35
CA TYR A 99 -9.16 -12.99 2.99
C TYR A 99 -9.89 -13.71 4.13
N LYS A 100 -9.53 -13.43 5.39
CA LYS A 100 -10.23 -13.96 6.57
C LYS A 100 -11.66 -13.41 6.67
N GLU A 101 -11.82 -12.10 6.54
CA GLU A 101 -13.11 -11.42 6.61
C GLU A 101 -14.02 -11.81 5.43
N ILE A 102 -13.42 -11.97 4.23
CA ILE A 102 -14.15 -12.43 3.04
C ILE A 102 -14.64 -13.88 3.25
N ALA A 103 -13.80 -14.73 3.84
CA ALA A 103 -14.13 -16.12 4.14
C ALA A 103 -15.29 -16.20 5.15
N GLU A 104 -15.25 -15.40 6.21
CA GLU A 104 -16.33 -15.28 7.20
C GLU A 104 -17.64 -14.80 6.55
N ARG A 105 -17.58 -13.75 5.71
CA ARG A 105 -18.77 -13.22 5.02
C ARG A 105 -19.40 -14.22 4.03
N GLN A 106 -18.58 -15.03 3.38
CA GLN A 106 -19.05 -16.03 2.41
C GLN A 106 -19.32 -17.41 3.04
N GLY A 107 -19.07 -17.59 4.35
CA GLY A 107 -19.22 -18.88 5.02
C GLY A 107 -18.30 -19.98 4.47
N VAL A 108 -17.13 -19.60 3.93
CA VAL A 108 -16.16 -20.55 3.35
C VAL A 108 -14.82 -20.46 4.04
N THR A 109 -13.89 -21.35 3.69
CA THR A 109 -12.51 -21.31 4.22
C THR A 109 -11.67 -20.27 3.49
N VAL A 110 -10.64 -19.74 4.17
CA VAL A 110 -9.67 -18.79 3.60
C VAL A 110 -9.02 -19.35 2.33
N SER A 111 -8.67 -20.65 2.32
CA SER A 111 -8.09 -21.32 1.15
C SER A 111 -9.04 -21.35 -0.06
N CYS A 112 -10.36 -21.42 0.19
CA CYS A 112 -11.36 -21.33 -0.87
C CYS A 112 -11.38 -19.93 -1.51
N VAL A 113 -11.33 -18.88 -0.68
CA VAL A 113 -11.26 -17.49 -1.13
C VAL A 113 -10.00 -17.24 -1.95
N GLU A 114 -8.83 -17.69 -1.48
CA GLU A 114 -7.58 -17.56 -2.24
C GLU A 114 -7.63 -18.30 -3.59
N LYS A 115 -8.23 -19.49 -3.62
CA LYS A 115 -8.42 -20.26 -4.85
C LYS A 115 -9.34 -19.53 -5.82
N ARG A 116 -10.49 -19.02 -5.36
CA ARG A 116 -11.45 -18.25 -6.17
C ARG A 116 -10.79 -16.99 -6.73
N HIS A 117 -10.04 -16.26 -5.90
CA HIS A 117 -9.30 -15.07 -6.33
C HIS A 117 -8.26 -15.39 -7.40
N ARG A 118 -7.51 -16.49 -7.23
CA ARG A 118 -6.52 -16.95 -8.22
C ARG A 118 -7.16 -17.37 -9.54
N LEU A 119 -8.28 -18.09 -9.49
CA LEU A 119 -9.03 -18.50 -10.70
C LEU A 119 -9.56 -17.27 -11.43
N ALA A 120 -10.09 -16.29 -10.71
CA ALA A 120 -10.60 -15.08 -11.30
C ALA A 120 -9.49 -14.25 -11.99
N MET A 121 -8.27 -14.20 -11.42
CA MET A 121 -7.10 -13.59 -12.08
C MET A 121 -6.58 -14.38 -13.28
N ARG A 122 -6.83 -15.69 -13.35
CA ARG A 122 -6.46 -16.53 -14.50
C ARG A 122 -7.43 -16.29 -15.64
N ASP A 123 -8.72 -16.28 -15.32
CA ASP A 123 -9.81 -16.17 -16.29
C ASP A 123 -9.92 -14.72 -16.80
N TRP A 124 -9.57 -13.73 -15.96
CA TRP A 124 -9.48 -12.33 -16.37
C TRP A 124 -8.18 -11.65 -15.88
N PRO A 125 -7.08 -11.73 -16.66
CA PRO A 125 -5.77 -11.23 -16.24
C PRO A 125 -5.68 -9.71 -16.12
N VAL A 126 -6.61 -8.97 -16.73
CA VAL A 126 -6.70 -7.51 -16.64
C VAL A 126 -6.91 -7.06 -15.19
N LEU A 127 -7.59 -7.88 -14.37
CA LEU A 127 -7.79 -7.59 -12.94
C LEU A 127 -6.49 -7.42 -12.15
N LYS A 128 -5.35 -7.92 -12.66
CA LYS A 128 -4.05 -7.77 -11.99
C LYS A 128 -3.61 -6.31 -11.84
N SER A 129 -4.06 -5.41 -12.72
CA SER A 129 -3.76 -3.98 -12.60
C SER A 129 -4.55 -3.30 -11.48
N LEU A 130 -5.70 -3.85 -11.09
CA LEU A 130 -6.57 -3.28 -10.04
C LEU A 130 -6.04 -3.56 -8.63
N PHE A 131 -5.21 -4.59 -8.47
CA PHE A 131 -4.69 -4.97 -7.16
C PHE A 131 -3.24 -4.53 -7.03
N PRO A 132 -2.88 -3.76 -5.99
CA PRO A 132 -1.49 -3.42 -5.71
C PRO A 132 -0.71 -4.72 -5.46
N TYR A 133 0.14 -5.08 -6.40
CA TYR A 133 0.98 -6.25 -6.29
C TYR A 133 2.18 -5.90 -5.39
N LYS A 134 2.42 -6.67 -4.33
CA LYS A 134 3.66 -6.55 -3.54
C LYS A 134 4.85 -7.05 -4.36
N VAL A 135 5.38 -6.20 -5.24
CA VAL A 135 6.56 -6.47 -6.10
C VAL A 135 7.79 -6.86 -5.27
N ALA A 136 7.88 -6.42 -4.01
CA ALA A 136 9.00 -6.71 -3.12
C ALA A 136 9.22 -8.21 -2.84
N ARG A 137 8.17 -9.05 -2.83
CA ARG A 137 8.29 -10.46 -2.41
C ARG A 137 8.66 -11.44 -3.51
N GLN A 138 8.61 -11.03 -4.79
CA GLN A 138 8.90 -11.91 -5.93
C GLN A 138 10.37 -11.87 -6.35
N LYS A 139 11.09 -10.75 -6.09
CA LYS A 139 12.55 -10.68 -6.30
C LYS A 139 13.33 -11.63 -5.38
N VAL A 140 12.79 -11.95 -4.20
CA VAL A 140 13.40 -12.88 -3.24
C VAL A 140 13.27 -14.35 -3.66
N ARG A 141 12.39 -14.68 -4.62
CA ARG A 141 12.10 -16.06 -5.05
C ARG A 141 12.58 -16.43 -6.45
N ARG A 142 13.34 -15.57 -7.13
CA ARG A 142 14.07 -16.00 -8.33
C ARG A 142 15.40 -16.63 -7.85
N PRO A 143 15.61 -17.95 -7.99
CA PRO A 143 16.97 -18.45 -7.94
C PRO A 143 17.72 -17.82 -9.11
N HIS A 144 18.87 -17.21 -8.83
CA HIS A 144 19.84 -16.87 -9.86
C HIS A 144 20.08 -18.11 -10.72
N ARG A 145 19.84 -17.97 -12.02
CA ARG A 145 20.31 -18.89 -13.05
C ARG A 145 21.27 -18.12 -13.94
#